data_AF-W1WQN1-F1
#
_entry.id   AF-W1WQN1-F1
#
_cell.length_a   1.000
_cell.length_b   1.000
_cell.length_c   1.000
_cell.angle_alpha   90.00
_cell.angle_beta   90.00
_cell.angle_gamma   90.00
#
_symmetry.space_group_name_H-M   'P 1'
#
loop_
_entity.id
_entity.type
_entity.pdbx_description
1 polymer ?
#
loop_
_entity_poly.entity_id
_entity_poly.type
_entity_poly.pdbx_seq_one_letter_code
_entity_poly.pdbx_strand_id
1 'polypeptide(L)'
;MNLFLWGALPYIAFTFLIVGTLVRFFYFERNWTTKSSEFLEKKQLRIANPLFHFGLLCVIGGHVVGVLIPKTWTAAIGINDH
;
A
#
# COMPACT_ATOMS: atom_id res chain seq x y z
N MET A 1 13.83 23.52 4.58
CA MET A 1 13.55 22.10 4.28
C MET A 1 12.15 21.61 4.69
N ASN A 2 11.57 22.00 5.83
CA ASN A 2 10.29 21.43 6.30
C ASN A 2 9.12 21.52 5.32
N LEU A 3 8.90 22.70 4.71
CA LEU A 3 7.84 22.87 3.71
C LEU A 3 8.02 21.97 2.49
N PHE A 4 9.28 21.74 2.08
CA PHE A 4 9.55 20.83 0.98
C PHE A 4 9.22 19.38 1.35
N LEU A 5 9.69 18.90 2.51
CA LEU A 5 9.52 17.50 2.94
C LEU A 5 8.07 17.15 3.28
N TRP A 6 7.34 18.04 3.96
CA TRP A 6 6.00 17.75 4.47
C TRP A 6 4.89 18.43 3.68
N GLY A 7 5.21 19.51 2.97
CA GLY A 7 4.29 20.20 2.08
C GLY A 7 4.37 19.63 0.67
N ALA A 8 5.50 19.81 -0.03
CA ALA A 8 5.58 19.52 -1.47
C ALA A 8 5.79 18.03 -1.81
N LEU A 9 6.72 17.36 -1.14
CA LEU A 9 7.14 15.98 -1.45
C LEU A 9 5.98 14.97 -1.46
N PRO A 10 5.03 14.98 -0.51
CA PRO A 10 3.92 14.02 -0.51
C PRO A 10 3.05 14.16 -1.76
N TYR A 11 2.72 15.38 -2.18
CA TYR A 11 1.92 15.61 -3.39
C TYR A 11 2.66 15.21 -4.65
N ILE A 12 3.97 15.45 -4.72
CA ILE A 12 4.81 15.01 -5.84
C ILE A 12 4.78 13.48 -5.93
N ALA A 13 5.00 12.79 -4.81
CA ALA A 13 4.96 11.32 -4.76
C ALA A 13 3.59 10.76 -5.18
N PHE A 14 2.49 11.34 -4.70
CA PHE A 14 1.14 10.95 -5.11
C PHE A 14 0.87 11.22 -6.60
N THR A 15 1.37 12.35 -7.12
CA THR A 15 1.24 12.68 -8.54
C THR A 15 1.91 11.62 -9.41
N PHE A 16 3.15 11.24 -9.08
CA PHE A 16 3.86 10.18 -9.80
C PHE A 16 3.19 8.81 -9.62
N LEU A 17 2.67 8.50 -8.43
CA LEU A 17 1.92 7.27 -8.19
C LEU A 17 0.71 7.16 -9.13
N ILE A 18 -0.10 8.21 -9.24
CA ILE A 18 -1.32 8.22 -10.05
C ILE A 18 -0.97 8.26 -11.55
N VAL A 19 -0.23 9.28 -11.98
CA VAL A 19 0.10 9.49 -13.40
C VAL A 19 0.92 8.32 -13.94
N GLY A 20 1.93 7.87 -13.21
CA GLY A 20 2.75 6.72 -13.60
C GLY A 20 1.93 5.44 -13.71
N THR A 21 0.98 5.22 -12.79
CA THR A 21 0.05 4.09 -12.86
C THR A 21 -0.85 4.18 -14.09
N LEU A 22 -1.44 5.33 -14.37
CA LEU A 22 -2.29 5.53 -15.55
C LEU A 22 -1.51 5.33 -16.85
N VAL A 23 -0.32 5.93 -16.97
CA VAL A 23 0.54 5.76 -18.15
C VAL A 23 0.90 4.29 -18.34
N ARG A 24 1.29 3.59 -17.27
CA ARG A 24 1.63 2.16 -17.33
C ARG A 24 0.41 1.31 -17.70
N PHE A 25 -0.78 1.68 -17.24
CA PHE A 25 -2.03 1.01 -17.59
C PHE A 25 -2.39 1.18 -19.07
N PHE A 26 -2.36 2.40 -19.61
CA PHE A 26 -2.78 2.68 -20.98
C PHE A 26 -1.76 2.31 -22.06
N TYR A 27 -0.46 2.52 -21.80
CA TYR A 27 0.58 2.36 -22.82
C TYR A 27 1.41 1.08 -22.65
N PHE A 28 1.42 0.46 -21.46
CA PHE A 28 2.30 -0.67 -21.13
C PHE A 28 1.54 -1.86 -20.50
N GLU A 29 0.32 -2.11 -20.96
CA GLU A 29 -0.59 -3.15 -20.42
C GLU A 29 0.07 -4.54 -20.31
N ARG A 30 0.85 -4.98 -21.31
CA ARG A 30 1.48 -6.31 -21.35
C ARG A 30 2.51 -6.50 -20.22
N ASN A 31 3.06 -5.40 -19.72
CA ASN A 31 4.02 -5.41 -18.61
C ASN A 31 3.35 -5.30 -17.23
N TRP A 32 2.01 -5.23 -17.18
CA TRP A 32 1.23 -5.21 -15.95
C TRP A 32 0.97 -6.64 -15.44
N THR A 33 2.00 -7.25 -14.83
CA THR A 33 1.90 -8.57 -14.20
C THR A 33 2.73 -8.60 -12.92
N THR A 34 2.45 -9.55 -12.04
CA THR A 34 3.15 -9.73 -10.74
C THR A 34 4.60 -10.23 -10.89
N LYS A 35 5.01 -10.63 -12.11
CA LYS A 35 6.37 -11.15 -12.41
C LYS A 35 6.84 -12.18 -11.37
N SER A 36 6.02 -13.22 -11.14
CA SER A 36 6.31 -14.25 -10.12
C SER A 36 7.64 -14.98 -10.38
N SER A 37 8.47 -15.06 -9.35
CA SER A 37 9.71 -15.84 -9.31
C SER A 37 9.54 -17.21 -8.64
N GLU A 38 8.34 -17.56 -8.19
CA GLU A 38 8.06 -18.81 -7.46
C GLU A 38 8.36 -20.07 -8.30
N PHE A 39 8.36 -19.94 -9.62
CA PHE A 39 8.79 -21.02 -10.52
C PHE A 39 10.30 -21.33 -10.39
N LEU A 40 11.13 -20.31 -10.12
CA LEU A 40 12.58 -20.47 -10.01
C LEU A 40 13.01 -20.92 -8.61
N GLU A 41 12.29 -20.48 -7.58
CA GLU A 41 12.55 -20.83 -6.19
C GLU A 41 11.23 -21.08 -5.48
N LYS A 42 10.90 -22.34 -5.21
CA LYS A 42 9.63 -22.72 -4.57
C LYS A 42 9.79 -23.02 -3.08
N LYS A 43 10.98 -23.39 -2.63
CA LYS A 43 11.19 -23.99 -1.30
C LYS A 43 11.08 -22.93 -0.20
N GLN A 44 11.69 -21.76 -0.38
CA GLN A 44 11.65 -20.65 0.56
C GLN A 44 10.42 -19.78 0.33
N LEU A 45 10.08 -19.48 -0.93
CA LEU A 45 8.93 -18.64 -1.29
C LEU A 45 7.59 -19.24 -0.84
N ARG A 46 7.45 -20.57 -0.73
CA ARG A 46 6.20 -21.18 -0.22
C ARG A 46 5.79 -20.69 1.18
N ILE A 47 6.76 -20.32 2.02
CA ILE A 47 6.51 -19.82 3.38
C ILE A 47 6.68 -18.31 3.44
N ALA A 48 7.76 -17.79 2.85
CA ALA A 48 8.06 -16.35 2.90
C ALA A 48 7.00 -15.51 2.18
N ASN A 49 6.50 -15.97 1.02
CA ASN A 49 5.53 -15.24 0.22
C ASN A 49 4.20 -15.00 0.95
N PRO A 50 3.49 -16.03 1.47
CA PRO A 50 2.25 -15.81 2.20
C PRO A 50 2.46 -15.05 3.51
N LEU A 51 3.55 -15.29 4.24
CA LEU A 51 3.83 -14.58 5.49
C LEU A 51 4.03 -13.07 5.25
N PHE A 52 4.78 -12.70 4.20
CA PHE A 52 4.96 -11.31 3.81
C PHE A 52 3.64 -10.67 3.36
N HIS A 53 2.86 -11.33 2.50
CA HIS A 53 1.59 -10.76 2.02
C HIS A 53 0.58 -10.60 3.15
N PHE A 54 0.48 -11.57 4.06
CA PHE A 54 -0.42 -11.46 5.21
C PHE A 54 0.00 -10.31 6.13
N GLY A 55 1.30 -10.21 6.45
CA GLY A 55 1.83 -9.09 7.22
C GLY A 55 1.57 -7.75 6.55
N LEU A 56 1.83 -7.64 5.24
CA LEU A 56 1.58 -6.44 4.44
C LEU A 56 0.10 -6.03 4.49
N LEU A 57 -0.83 -6.97 4.34
CA LEU A 57 -2.27 -6.69 4.41
C LEU A 57 -2.68 -6.17 5.79
N CYS A 58 -2.17 -6.77 6.87
CA CYS A 58 -2.42 -6.29 8.23
C CYS A 58 -1.90 -4.86 8.43
N VAL A 59 -0.69 -4.54 7.93
CA VAL A 59 -0.10 -3.21 8.07
C VAL A 59 -0.87 -2.18 7.25
N ILE A 60 -1.18 -2.47 5.98
CA ILE A 60 -1.97 -1.56 5.13
C ILE A 60 -3.36 -1.33 5.75
N GLY A 61 -4.03 -2.39 6.19
CA GLY A 61 -5.31 -2.30 6.87
C GLY A 61 -5.23 -1.42 8.12
N GLY A 62 -4.20 -1.62 8.95
CA GLY A 62 -3.95 -0.78 10.13
C GLY A 62 -3.71 0.69 9.78
N HIS A 63 -2.97 1.00 8.71
CA HIS A 63 -2.77 2.38 8.26
C HIS A 63 -4.07 3.02 7.76
N VAL A 64 -4.90 2.28 7.01
CA VAL A 64 -6.20 2.77 6.54
C VAL A 64 -7.10 3.09 7.73
N VAL A 65 -7.21 2.17 8.70
CA VAL A 65 -8.01 2.39 9.91
C VAL A 65 -7.46 3.54 10.75
N GLY A 66 -6.14 3.62 10.93
CA GLY A 66 -5.52 4.62 11.78
C GLY A 66 -5.48 6.04 11.20
N VAL A 67 -5.41 6.19 9.88
CA VAL A 67 -5.25 7.50 9.23
C VAL A 67 -6.52 7.96 8.51
N LEU A 68 -7.24 7.06 7.85
CA LEU A 68 -8.37 7.42 6.98
C LEU A 68 -9.73 7.29 7.68
N ILE A 69 -9.87 6.41 8.68
CA ILE A 69 -11.15 6.22 9.37
C ILE A 69 -11.32 7.29 10.47
N PRO A 70 -12.44 8.03 10.47
CA PRO A 70 -12.68 9.04 11.49
C PRO A 70 -13.00 8.41 12.85
N LYS A 71 -12.57 9.08 13.92
CA LYS A 71 -12.80 8.65 15.31
C LYS A 71 -14.26 8.37 15.66
N THR A 72 -15.19 9.07 15.02
CA THR A 72 -16.63 8.86 15.24
C THR A 72 -17.08 7.46 14.84
N TRP A 73 -16.46 6.87 13.82
CA TRP A 73 -16.77 5.52 13.37
C TRP A 73 -16.17 4.46 14.28
N THR A 74 -14.94 4.66 14.76
CA THR A 74 -14.31 3.76 15.75
C THR A 74 -15.06 3.81 17.08
N ALA A 75 -15.52 4.98 17.50
CA ALA A 75 -16.36 5.13 18.69
C ALA A 75 -17.74 4.44 18.53
N ALA A 76 -18.35 4.50 17.34
CA ALA A 76 -19.63 3.85 17.08
C ALA A 76 -19.59 2.31 17.17
N ILE A 77 -18.42 1.71 16.90
CA ILE A 77 -18.19 0.27 17.08
C ILE A 77 -17.68 -0.09 18.49
N GLY A 78 -17.71 0.87 19.42
CA GLY A 78 -17.39 0.65 20.84
C GLY A 78 -15.90 0.77 21.20
N ILE A 79 -15.06 1.26 20.28
CA ILE A 79 -13.66 1.60 20.59
C ILE A 79 -13.65 3.01 21.19
N ASN A 80 -13.71 3.07 22.51
CA ASN A 80 -13.66 4.34 23.26
C ASN A 80 -12.20 4.71 23.60
N ASP A 81 -11.86 5.99 23.42
CA ASP A 81 -10.58 6.58 23.82
C ASP A 81 -10.54 6.69 25.36
N HIS A 82 -10.32 5.57 26.06
CA HIS A 82 -10.00 5.53 27.49
C HIS A 82 -8.51 5.30 27.71
#